data_AF-A0A520I5F7-F1
#
_entry.id   AF-A0A520I5F7-F1
#
_cell.length_a   1.000
_cell.length_b   1.000
_cell.length_c   1.000
_cell.angle_alpha   90.00
_cell.angle_beta   90.00
_cell.angle_gamma   90.00
#
_symmetry.space_group_name_H-M   'P 1'
#
loop_
_entity.id
_entity.type
_entity.pdbx_description
1 polymer ?
#
loop_
_entity_poly.entity_id
_entity_poly.type
_entity_poly.pdbx_seq_one_letter_code
_entity_poly.pdbx_strand_id
1 'polypeptide(L)'
;MIREMEIPRDSSIDTLDNPGRVSGFISPAEDYKQRRLHIAQKIVNDPTNTFYFEADDEQMRYFGILKGSIIIVDKSVKVSSGMLIVCCVDEEWLTRKLLIKGENSYLCINDSMDACLNITGKNITVFGAVTWTCLPHSKNNNVRTGRL
;
A
#
# COMPACT_ATOMS: atom_id res chain seq x y z
N MET A 1 -3.14 -13.39 -1.43
CA MET A 1 -4.52 -12.96 -1.21
C MET A 1 -4.44 -11.68 -0.37
N ILE A 2 -5.50 -10.88 -0.31
CA ILE A 2 -5.44 -9.51 0.23
C ILE A 2 -6.55 -9.32 1.27
N ARG A 3 -6.23 -8.66 2.38
CA ARG A 3 -7.20 -8.29 3.42
C ARG A 3 -7.34 -6.78 3.57
N GLU A 4 -8.58 -6.32 3.72
CA GLU A 4 -8.90 -4.93 4.11
C GLU A 4 -8.54 -4.69 5.58
N MET A 5 -7.92 -3.53 5.87
CA MET A 5 -7.48 -3.16 7.21
C MET A 5 -8.46 -2.18 7.87
N GLU A 6 -9.03 -2.57 9.01
CA GLU A 6 -9.73 -1.64 9.91
C GLU A 6 -8.77 -1.23 11.04
N ILE A 7 -8.35 0.04 11.06
CA ILE A 7 -7.47 0.59 12.11
C ILE A 7 -8.31 1.45 13.06
N PRO A 8 -8.30 1.18 14.39
CA PRO A 8 -8.94 2.06 15.37
C PRO A 8 -8.33 3.47 15.32
N ARG A 9 -9.16 4.51 15.33
CA ARG A 9 -8.67 5.90 15.41
C ARG A 9 -7.94 6.13 16.73
N ASP A 10 -6.70 6.60 16.65
CA ASP A 10 -5.89 7.01 17.80
C ASP A 10 -5.56 8.51 17.69
N SER A 11 -6.25 9.31 18.51
CA SER A 11 -6.09 10.76 18.55
C SER A 11 -4.70 11.23 19.00
N SER A 12 -3.85 10.35 19.52
CA SER A 12 -2.46 10.68 19.89
C SER A 12 -1.49 10.62 18.70
N ILE A 13 -1.92 9.99 17.60
CA ILE A 13 -1.17 9.84 16.34
C ILE A 13 -1.77 10.73 15.24
N ASP A 14 -3.03 11.14 15.38
CA ASP A 14 -3.69 12.07 14.47
C ASP A 14 -2.98 13.43 14.41
N THR A 15 -3.09 14.08 13.25
CA THR A 15 -2.49 15.40 12.99
C THR A 15 -2.94 16.42 14.03
N LEU A 16 -1.99 17.18 14.59
CA LEU A 16 -2.31 18.43 15.26
C LEU A 16 -3.09 19.32 14.28
N ASP A 17 -4.28 19.78 14.69
CA ASP A 17 -5.05 20.76 13.93
C ASP A 17 -4.17 22.00 13.70
N ASN A 18 -3.69 22.18 12.46
CA ASN A 18 -2.94 23.36 12.00
C ASN A 18 -1.49 23.51 12.54
N PRO A 19 -0.46 22.88 11.93
CA PRO A 19 0.94 23.06 12.32
C PRO A 19 1.55 24.45 11.93
N GLY A 20 0.75 25.42 11.49
CA GLY A 20 1.23 26.69 10.92
C GLY A 20 0.58 27.98 11.44
N ARG A 21 -0.34 27.94 12.41
CA ARG A 21 -0.92 29.15 13.02
C ARG A 21 -0.84 29.08 14.54
N VAL A 22 0.30 29.51 15.09
CA VAL A 22 0.41 29.90 16.50
C VAL A 22 0.54 31.41 16.53
N SER A 23 -0.59 32.10 16.72
CA SER A 23 -0.58 33.50 17.19
C SER A 23 -0.48 33.46 18.71
N GLY A 24 0.72 33.66 19.23
CA GLY A 24 0.95 33.84 20.67
C GLY A 24 2.25 33.20 21.14
N PHE A 25 3.28 34.03 21.31
CA PHE A 25 4.54 33.76 22.03
C PHE A 25 5.24 32.42 21.72
N ILE A 26 6.18 32.48 20.78
CA ILE A 26 7.14 31.40 20.54
C ILE A 26 8.20 31.48 21.65
N SER A 27 8.25 30.49 22.53
CA SER A 27 9.32 30.40 23.52
C SER A 27 10.64 29.98 22.84
N PRO A 28 11.82 30.45 23.27
CA PRO A 28 13.11 30.18 22.61
C PRO A 28 13.48 28.68 22.46
N ALA A 29 12.78 27.80 23.18
CA ALA A 29 12.96 26.35 23.13
C ALA A 29 12.06 25.64 22.08
N GLU A 30 11.16 26.35 21.38
CA GLU A 30 10.29 25.76 20.35
C GLU A 30 10.95 25.58 18.97
N ASP A 31 12.08 26.24 18.71
CA ASP A 31 12.86 26.05 17.47
C ASP A 31 13.47 24.64 17.36
N TYR A 32 13.43 23.84 18.43
CA TYR A 32 13.81 22.42 18.44
C TYR A 32 12.65 21.45 18.22
N LYS A 33 11.46 21.94 17.82
CA LYS A 33 10.43 21.05 17.23
C LYS A 33 10.85 20.69 15.81
N GLN A 34 11.82 19.81 15.70
CA GLN A 34 12.19 19.15 14.44
C GLN A 34 10.89 18.70 13.75
N ARG A 35 10.57 19.31 12.60
CA ARG A 35 9.35 18.97 11.85
C ARG A 35 9.38 17.47 11.58
N ARG A 36 8.54 16.72 12.30
CA ARG A 36 8.44 15.28 12.11
C ARG A 36 7.85 15.05 10.72
N LEU A 37 8.52 14.24 9.91
CA LEU A 37 7.99 13.85 8.61
C LEU A 37 6.69 13.07 8.85
N HIS A 38 5.58 13.60 8.35
CA HIS A 38 4.32 12.87 8.33
C HIS A 38 4.33 11.92 7.14
N ILE A 39 4.58 10.63 7.40
CA ILE A 39 4.78 9.64 6.32
C ILE A 39 3.61 9.60 5.32
N ALA A 40 2.37 9.82 5.78
CA ALA A 40 1.20 9.87 4.90
C ALA A 40 1.34 10.98 3.84
N GLN A 41 1.91 12.15 4.16
CA GLN A 41 2.12 13.24 3.20
C GLN A 41 3.14 12.87 2.11
N LYS A 42 3.94 11.84 2.34
CA LYS A 42 4.92 11.33 1.36
C LYS A 42 4.36 10.20 0.49
N ILE A 43 3.53 9.33 1.07
CA ILE A 43 3.04 8.11 0.39
C ILE A 43 1.65 8.28 -0.22
N VAL A 44 0.84 9.20 0.30
CA VAL A 44 -0.53 9.48 -0.17
C VAL A 44 -0.50 10.70 -1.06
N ASN A 45 -0.73 10.50 -2.35
CA ASN A 45 -0.88 11.60 -3.29
C ASN A 45 -2.30 12.18 -3.24
N ASP A 46 -3.30 11.30 -3.33
CA ASP A 46 -4.72 11.67 -3.20
C ASP A 46 -5.41 10.72 -2.19
N PRO A 47 -5.82 11.21 -1.01
CA PRO A 47 -6.47 10.40 0.02
C PRO A 47 -7.75 9.70 -0.45
N THR A 48 -8.45 10.25 -1.45
CA THR A 48 -9.70 9.66 -1.95
C THR A 48 -9.47 8.52 -2.95
N ASN A 49 -8.27 8.46 -3.52
CA ASN A 49 -7.86 7.44 -4.49
C ASN A 49 -6.77 6.49 -3.96
N THR A 50 -6.32 6.68 -2.72
CA THR A 50 -5.29 5.85 -2.07
C THR A 50 -5.92 4.86 -1.10
N PHE A 51 -5.58 3.59 -1.27
CA PHE A 51 -6.11 2.46 -0.52
C PHE A 51 -4.98 1.64 0.08
N TYR A 52 -5.28 0.93 1.16
CA TYR A 52 -4.33 0.14 1.92
C TYR A 52 -4.82 -1.29 2.03
N PHE A 53 -3.87 -2.21 1.92
CA PHE A 53 -4.12 -3.64 1.92
C PHE A 53 -3.01 -4.35 2.71
N GLU A 54 -3.33 -5.45 3.39
CA GLU A 54 -2.31 -6.32 3.98
C GLU A 54 -2.11 -7.57 3.12
N ALA A 55 -0.85 -7.88 2.82
CA ALA A 55 -0.47 -9.12 2.15
C ALA A 55 -0.64 -10.32 3.11
N ASP A 56 -1.42 -11.33 2.73
CA ASP A 56 -1.64 -12.51 3.57
C ASP A 56 -0.77 -13.73 3.22
N ASP A 57 -0.03 -13.64 2.12
CA ASP A 57 0.83 -14.68 1.57
C ASP A 57 2.22 -14.14 1.22
N GLU A 58 3.05 -15.01 0.65
CA GLU A 58 4.43 -14.68 0.26
C GLU A 58 4.66 -14.87 -1.25
N GLN A 59 3.60 -14.93 -2.07
CA GLN A 59 3.74 -15.14 -3.52
C GLN A 59 4.56 -14.03 -4.17
N MET A 60 4.45 -12.80 -3.65
CA MET A 60 5.14 -11.62 -4.14
C MET A 60 6.50 -11.36 -3.45
N ARG A 61 7.07 -12.36 -2.77
CA ARG A 61 8.37 -12.28 -2.09
C ARG A 61 9.50 -11.79 -2.99
N TYR A 62 9.49 -12.16 -4.27
CA TYR A 62 10.50 -11.71 -5.23
C TYR A 62 10.58 -10.19 -5.34
N PHE A 63 9.45 -9.50 -5.16
CA PHE A 63 9.34 -8.04 -5.18
C PHE A 63 9.41 -7.42 -3.78
N GLY A 64 9.86 -8.17 -2.77
CA GLY A 64 9.99 -7.69 -1.39
C GLY A 64 8.68 -7.56 -0.62
N ILE A 65 7.57 -8.07 -1.15
CA ILE A 65 6.27 -8.12 -0.47
C ILE A 65 6.18 -9.47 0.25
N LEU A 66 6.22 -9.44 1.58
CA LEU A 66 6.06 -10.62 2.42
C LEU A 66 4.71 -10.58 3.10
N LYS A 67 4.32 -11.70 3.71
CA LYS A 67 3.14 -11.76 4.57
C LYS A 67 3.23 -10.70 5.67
N GLY A 68 2.17 -9.91 5.83
CA GLY A 68 2.09 -8.77 6.75
C GLY A 68 2.61 -7.45 6.18
N SER A 69 3.12 -7.42 4.94
CA SER A 69 3.42 -6.17 4.25
C SER A 69 2.15 -5.35 4.03
N ILE A 70 2.21 -4.06 4.34
CA ILE A 70 1.18 -3.10 3.94
C ILE A 70 1.46 -2.70 2.50
N ILE A 71 0.48 -2.87 1.63
CA ILE A 71 0.49 -2.49 0.23
C ILE A 71 -0.35 -1.23 0.08
N ILE A 72 0.26 -0.18 -0.46
CA ILE A 72 -0.40 1.10 -0.73
C ILE A 72 -0.70 1.17 -2.22
N VAL A 73 -1.97 1.36 -2.56
CA VAL A 73 -2.48 1.31 -3.93
C VAL A 73 -3.16 2.63 -4.28
N ASP A 74 -2.82 3.19 -5.43
CA ASP A 74 -3.44 4.41 -5.95
C ASP A 74 -4.21 4.10 -7.25
N LYS A 75 -5.50 4.44 -7.25
CA LYS A 75 -6.40 4.25 -8.41
C LYS A 75 -6.27 5.33 -9.46
N SER A 76 -5.73 6.50 -9.11
CA SER A 76 -5.52 7.62 -10.04
C SER A 76 -4.30 7.41 -10.94
N VAL A 77 -3.38 6.52 -10.54
CA VAL A 77 -2.17 6.20 -11.30
C VAL A 77 -2.52 5.34 -12.51
N LYS A 78 -2.15 5.81 -13.71
CA LYS A 78 -2.29 5.05 -14.94
C LYS A 78 -1.36 3.83 -14.94
N VAL A 79 -1.96 2.65 -14.93
CA VAL A 79 -1.25 1.37 -14.94
C VAL A 79 -0.57 1.12 -16.30
N SER A 80 0.68 0.63 -16.26
CA SER A 80 1.45 0.21 -17.44
C SER A 80 2.21 -1.09 -17.19
N SER A 81 2.72 -1.69 -18.28
CA SER A 81 3.62 -2.85 -18.21
C SER A 81 4.80 -2.59 -17.27
N GLY A 82 5.17 -3.60 -16.50
CA GLY A 82 6.23 -3.57 -15.49
C GLY A 82 5.77 -3.14 -14.10
N MET A 83 4.60 -2.52 -13.96
CA MET A 83 4.08 -2.07 -12.66
C MET A 83 3.53 -3.21 -11.82
N LEU A 84 3.64 -3.07 -10.50
CA LEU A 84 2.89 -3.88 -9.55
C LEU A 84 1.47 -3.34 -9.43
N ILE A 85 0.48 -4.21 -9.46
CA ILE A 85 -0.94 -3.87 -9.40
C ILE A 85 -1.67 -4.76 -8.41
N VAL A 86 -2.79 -4.23 -7.89
CA VAL A 86 -3.84 -5.04 -7.28
C VAL A 86 -4.95 -5.22 -8.31
N CYS A 87 -5.37 -6.47 -8.50
CA CYS A 87 -6.38 -6.84 -9.48
C CYS A 87 -7.24 -8.00 -8.97
N CYS A 88 -8.41 -8.16 -9.58
CA CYS A 88 -9.30 -9.28 -9.37
C CYS A 88 -9.35 -10.13 -10.66
N VAL A 89 -9.10 -11.42 -10.51
CA VAL A 89 -9.17 -12.44 -11.58
C VAL A 89 -10.02 -13.59 -11.05
N ASP A 90 -11.08 -13.95 -11.76
CA ASP A 90 -11.98 -15.05 -11.35
C ASP A 90 -12.44 -14.93 -9.88
N GLU A 91 -12.84 -13.72 -9.47
CA GLU A 91 -13.27 -13.36 -8.09
C GLU A 91 -12.16 -13.41 -7.03
N GLU A 92 -10.92 -13.73 -7.39
CA GLU A 92 -9.77 -13.74 -6.48
C GLU A 92 -8.97 -12.44 -6.55
N TRP A 93 -8.73 -11.82 -5.39
CA TRP A 93 -7.91 -10.62 -5.26
C TRP A 93 -6.41 -10.95 -5.19
N LEU A 94 -5.65 -10.41 -6.14
CA LEU A 94 -4.25 -10.70 -6.35
C LEU A 94 -3.41 -9.43 -6.44
N THR A 95 -2.20 -9.49 -5.86
CA THR A 95 -1.12 -8.55 -6.14
C THR A 95 -0.17 -9.19 -7.14
N ARG A 96 0.10 -8.54 -8.26
CA ARG A 96 0.91 -9.09 -9.37
C ARG A 96 1.69 -8.00 -10.09
N LYS A 97 2.80 -8.38 -10.73
CA LYS A 97 3.43 -7.54 -11.76
C LYS A 97 2.65 -7.70 -13.06
N LEU A 98 2.15 -6.59 -13.60
CA LEU A 98 1.56 -6.58 -14.94
C LEU A 98 2.69 -6.60 -15.97
N LEU A 99 2.61 -7.50 -16.94
CA LEU A 99 3.53 -7.57 -18.06
C LEU A 99 2.74 -7.59 -19.36
N ILE A 100 2.99 -6.61 -20.22
CA ILE A 100 2.39 -6.52 -21.57
C ILE A 100 3.50 -6.74 -22.59
N LYS A 101 3.30 -7.70 -23.49
CA LYS A 101 4.20 -8.03 -24.61
C LYS A 101 3.39 -8.15 -25.90
N GLY A 102 3.42 -7.10 -26.72
CA GLY A 102 2.57 -7.00 -27.91
C GLY A 102 1.09 -7.03 -27.51
N GLU A 103 0.35 -7.97 -28.08
CA GLU A 103 -1.07 -8.18 -27.76
C GLU A 103 -1.29 -9.04 -26.50
N ASN A 104 -0.22 -9.62 -25.96
CA ASN A 104 -0.32 -10.51 -24.81
C ASN A 104 -0.14 -9.77 -23.48
N SER A 105 -0.93 -10.17 -22.49
CA SER A 105 -0.86 -9.65 -21.13
C SER A 105 -0.68 -10.78 -20.13
N TYR A 106 0.12 -10.54 -19.10
CA TYR A 106 0.47 -11.51 -18.09
C TYR A 106 0.48 -10.89 -16.69
N LEU A 107 0.19 -11.73 -15.69
CA LEU A 107 0.32 -11.42 -14.27
C LEU A 107 1.43 -12.29 -13.67
N CYS A 108 2.52 -11.66 -13.24
CA CYS A 108 3.72 -12.37 -12.82
C CYS A 108 4.00 -12.21 -11.32
N ILE A 109 4.55 -13.26 -10.71
CA ILE A 109 5.03 -13.26 -9.32
C ILE A 109 6.55 -13.07 -9.19
N ASN A 110 7.28 -13.15 -10.31
CA ASN A 110 8.68 -12.79 -10.45
C ASN A 110 8.98 -12.39 -11.91
N ASP A 111 10.25 -12.19 -12.28
CA ASP A 111 10.65 -11.77 -13.63
C ASP A 111 10.82 -12.90 -14.66
N SER A 112 10.60 -14.14 -14.25
CA SER A 112 10.65 -15.32 -15.13
C SER A 112 9.28 -15.62 -15.74
N MET A 113 9.27 -16.00 -17.01
CA MET A 113 8.02 -16.19 -17.78
C MET A 113 7.22 -17.42 -17.35
N ASP A 114 7.87 -18.45 -16.81
CA ASP A 114 7.22 -19.63 -16.23
C ASP A 114 6.39 -19.29 -14.98
N ALA A 115 6.68 -18.17 -14.31
CA ALA A 115 5.96 -17.66 -13.16
C ALA A 115 4.89 -16.60 -13.54
N CYS A 116 4.55 -16.50 -14.82
CA CYS A 116 3.56 -15.56 -15.34
C CYS A 116 2.27 -16.29 -15.72
N LEU A 117 1.15 -15.85 -15.15
CA LEU A 117 -0.19 -16.26 -15.58
C LEU A 117 -0.58 -15.48 -16.83
N ASN A 118 -0.86 -16.18 -17.93
CA ASN A 118 -1.41 -15.56 -19.13
C ASN A 118 -2.87 -15.13 -18.91
N ILE A 119 -3.13 -13.84 -19.10
CA ILE A 119 -4.46 -13.21 -18.96
C ILE A 119 -4.96 -12.62 -20.28
N THR A 120 -4.30 -12.90 -21.41
CA THR A 120 -4.75 -12.47 -22.74
C THR A 120 -6.18 -12.94 -22.99
N GLY A 121 -7.07 -12.01 -23.34
CA GLY A 121 -8.48 -12.28 -23.61
C GLY A 121 -9.33 -12.58 -22.38
N LYS A 122 -8.76 -12.57 -21.16
CA LYS A 122 -9.53 -12.72 -19.93
C LYS A 122 -10.10 -11.37 -19.48
N ASN A 123 -11.27 -11.41 -18.85
CA ASN A 123 -11.80 -10.24 -18.18
C ASN A 123 -11.11 -10.11 -16.80
N ILE A 124 -10.26 -9.10 -16.65
CA ILE A 124 -9.59 -8.80 -15.39
C ILE A 124 -10.00 -7.41 -14.92
N THR A 125 -10.22 -7.25 -13.62
CA THR A 125 -10.48 -5.94 -13.03
C THR A 125 -9.22 -5.46 -12.35
N VAL A 126 -8.56 -4.44 -12.91
CA VAL A 126 -7.45 -3.77 -12.22
C VAL A 126 -8.03 -2.77 -11.24
N PHE A 127 -7.69 -2.90 -9.96
CA PHE A 127 -8.15 -1.96 -8.93
C PHE A 127 -7.29 -0.69 -8.92
N GLY A 128 -5.96 -0.84 -8.93
CA GLY A 128 -5.03 0.28 -8.95
C GLY A 128 -3.56 -0.15 -8.98
N ALA A 129 -2.66 0.83 -9.09
CA ALA A 129 -1.23 0.61 -9.10
C ALA A 129 -0.67 0.60 -7.67
N VAL A 130 0.24 -0.34 -7.37
CA VAL A 130 0.97 -0.33 -6.11
C VAL A 130 2.02 0.77 -6.17
N THR A 131 1.91 1.75 -5.29
CA THR A 131 2.84 2.90 -5.23
C THR A 131 3.91 2.73 -4.17
N TRP A 132 3.57 2.07 -3.06
CA TRP A 132 4.48 1.84 -1.93
C TRP A 132 4.18 0.49 -1.28
N THR A 133 5.20 -0.08 -0.66
CA THR A 133 5.09 -1.26 0.20
C THR A 133 5.84 -1.00 1.50
N CYS A 134 5.22 -1.33 2.62
CA CYS A 134 5.82 -1.20 3.94
C CYS A 134 5.89 -2.58 4.60
N LEU A 135 7.11 -3.09 4.77
CA LEU A 135 7.34 -4.36 5.46
C LEU A 135 7.62 -4.09 6.95
N PRO A 136 6.73 -4.48 7.89
CA PRO A 136 7.03 -4.36 9.31
C PRO A 136 8.11 -5.38 9.70
N HIS A 137 9.18 -4.90 10.36
CA HIS A 137 10.27 -5.76 10.86
C HIS A 137 10.08 -6.17 12.34
N SER A 138 9.21 -5.47 13.08
CA SER A 138 8.84 -5.84 14.44
C SER A 138 7.67 -6.82 14.43
N LYS A 139 7.84 -8.00 15.03
CA LYS A 139 6.75 -8.96 15.25
C LYS A 139 5.79 -8.41 16.30
N ASN A 140 4.68 -7.79 15.92
CA ASN A 140 3.57 -7.60 16.85
C ASN A 140 2.79 -8.92 16.95
N ASN A 141 3.32 -9.84 17.76
CA ASN A 141 2.50 -10.88 18.35
C ASN A 141 1.56 -10.19 19.35
N ASN A 142 0.25 -10.22 19.06
CA ASN A 142 -0.87 -9.91 19.95
C ASN A 142 -1.11 -8.42 20.28
N VAL A 143 -1.86 -7.73 19.42
CA VAL A 143 -2.89 -6.84 19.96
C VAL A 143 -4.13 -7.71 20.18
N ARG A 144 -4.31 -8.21 21.41
CA ARG A 144 -5.58 -8.80 21.84
C ARG A 144 -6.60 -7.65 21.92
N THR A 145 -7.35 -7.43 20.85
CA THR A 145 -8.60 -6.67 20.92
C THR A 145 -9.65 -7.56 21.56
N GLY A 146 -9.79 -7.45 22.88
CA GLY A 146 -10.79 -8.18 23.64
C GLY A 146 -10.59 -8.00 25.12
N ARG A 147 -11.16 -6.94 25.67
CA ARG A 147 -11.51 -6.89 27.10
C ARG A 147 -13.01 -7.16 27.16
N LEU A 148 -13.37 -8.30 27.78
CA LEU A 148 -14.70 -8.52 28.37
C LEU A 148 -14.84 -7.61 29.59
#